data_AF-A0A935YM53-F1
#
_entry.id   AF-A0A935YM53-F1
#
_cell.length_a   1.000
_cell.length_b   1.000
_cell.length_c   1.000
_cell.angle_alpha   90.00
_cell.angle_beta   90.00
_cell.angle_gamma   90.00
#
_symmetry.space_group_name_H-M   'P 1'
#
loop_
_entity.id
_entity.type
_entity.pdbx_description
1 polymer ?
#
loop_
_entity_poly.entity_id
_entity_poly.type
_entity_poly.pdbx_seq_one_letter_code
_entity_poly.pdbx_strand_id
1 'polypeptide(L)' 'MEVIIILVFFSLTLVIAGLIFFFNRLHQGDFDHGERLSILPLADDEVPKPDNRMKEVDPVNGDDKLD' A
#
# COMPACT_ATOMS: atom_id res chain seq x y z
N MET A 1 -30.46 -43.03 13.63
CA MET A 1 -29.23 -42.85 14.44
C MET A 1 -27.99 -42.75 13.57
N GLU A 2 -27.82 -43.65 12.59
CA GLU A 2 -26.70 -43.61 11.61
C GLU A 2 -26.45 -42.25 10.93
N VAL A 3 -27.51 -41.58 10.47
CA VAL A 3 -27.39 -40.28 9.79
C VAL A 3 -26.80 -39.20 10.72
N ILE A 4 -27.16 -39.23 12.00
CA ILE A 4 -26.65 -38.27 13.00
C ILE A 4 -25.16 -38.52 13.22
N ILE A 5 -24.73 -39.79 13.30
CA ILE A 5 -23.33 -40.17 13.47
C ILE A 5 -22.50 -39.69 12.28
N ILE A 6 -23.00 -39.88 11.05
CA ILE A 6 -22.35 -39.42 9.82
C ILE A 6 -22.22 -37.89 9.81
N LEU A 7 -23.29 -37.16 10.15
CA LEU A 7 -23.28 -35.70 10.22
C LEU A 7 -22.26 -35.18 11.23
N VAL A 8 -22.21 -35.77 12.43
CA VAL A 8 -21.23 -35.41 13.46
C VAL A 8 -19.81 -35.67 12.97
N PHE A 9 -19.56 -36.82 12.32
CA PHE A 9 -18.26 -37.15 11.76
C PHE A 9 -17.81 -36.15 10.69
N PHE A 10 -18.68 -35.80 9.74
CA PHE A 10 -18.37 -34.78 8.72
C PHE A 10 -18.13 -33.41 9.34
N SER A 11 -18.94 -33.01 10.33
CA SER A 11 -18.76 -31.73 11.02
C SER A 11 -17.41 -31.66 11.72
N LEU A 12 -17.00 -32.71 12.41
CA LEU A 12 -15.72 -32.78 13.11
C LEU A 12 -14.56 -32.76 12.13
N THR A 13 -14.68 -33.50 11.03
CA THR A 13 -13.67 -33.55 9.97
C THR A 13 -13.47 -32.18 9.33
N LEU A 14 -14.55 -31.45 9.05
CA LEU A 14 -14.50 -30.09 8.50
C LEU A 14 -13.84 -29.11 9.48
N VAL A 15 -14.11 -29.22 10.77
CA VAL A 15 -13.44 -28.41 11.80
C VAL A 15 -11.94 -28.67 11.81
N ILE A 16 -11.52 -29.95 11.80
CA ILE A 16 -10.09 -30.32 11.78
C ILE A 16 -9.43 -29.82 10.50
N ALA A 17 -10.07 -29.99 9.33
CA ALA A 17 -9.55 -29.49 8.07
C ALA A 17 -9.41 -27.96 8.07
N GLY A 18 -10.38 -27.24 8.64
CA GLY A 18 -10.33 -25.79 8.82
C GLY A 18 -9.18 -25.35 9.71
N LEU A 19 -8.94 -26.05 10.82
CA LEU A 19 -7.80 -25.78 11.70
C LEU A 19 -6.47 -26.01 10.98
N ILE A 20 -6.30 -27.16 10.30
CA ILE A 20 -5.09 -27.46 9.53
C ILE A 20 -4.86 -26.39 8.47
N PHE A 21 -5.88 -26.01 7.71
CA PHE A 21 -5.78 -24.97 6.70
C PHE A 21 -5.41 -23.62 7.29
N PHE A 22 -6.02 -23.25 8.41
CA PHE A 22 -5.73 -22.01 9.12
C PHE A 22 -4.28 -21.96 9.60
N PHE A 23 -3.78 -23.02 10.26
CA PHE A 23 -2.39 -23.08 10.71
C PHE A 23 -1.41 -23.13 9.53
N ASN A 24 -1.73 -23.87 8.47
CA ASN A 24 -0.91 -23.87 7.25
C ASN A 24 -0.85 -22.47 6.61
N ARG A 25 -1.96 -21.72 6.61
CA ARG A 25 -2.00 -20.35 6.09
C ARG A 25 -1.20 -19.40 6.97
N LEU A 26 -1.27 -19.54 8.29
CA LEU A 26 -0.44 -18.78 9.24
C LEU A 26 1.05 -19.06 9.03
N HIS A 27 1.43 -20.34 8.92
CA HIS A 27 2.82 -20.76 8.73
C HIS A 27 3.38 -20.36 7.35
N GLN A 28 2.53 -20.32 6.32
CA GLN A 28 2.92 -19.81 5.00
C GLN A 28 3.24 -18.31 5.00
N GLY A 29 3.00 -17.60 6.12
CA GLY A 29 3.67 -16.33 6.37
C GLY A 29 3.29 -15.26 5.36
N ASP A 30 2.03 -15.20 4.91
CA ASP A 30 1.49 -14.11 4.09
C ASP A 30 1.38 -12.76 4.86
N PHE A 31 2.19 -12.62 5.90
CA PHE A 31 2.44 -11.40 6.67
C PHE A 31 3.78 -10.78 6.30
N ASP A 32 4.65 -11.49 5.56
CA ASP A 32 5.96 -11.01 5.09
C ASP A 32 5.82 -9.79 4.16
N HIS A 33 4.63 -9.60 3.57
CA HIS A 33 4.29 -8.44 2.74
C HIS A 33 3.42 -7.40 3.47
N GLY A 34 3.01 -7.65 4.72
CA GLY A 34 2.28 -6.68 5.54
C GLY A 34 3.11 -5.43 5.85
N GLU A 35 4.44 -5.60 5.98
CA GLU A 35 5.36 -4.47 6.12
C GLU A 35 5.34 -3.57 4.87
N ARG A 36 5.18 -4.14 3.66
CA ARG A 36 5.15 -3.38 2.39
C ARG A 36 3.84 -2.61 2.22
N LEU A 37 2.75 -3.05 2.84
CA LEU A 37 1.50 -2.27 2.95
C LEU A 37 1.59 -1.16 4.01
N SER A 38 2.46 -1.30 5.02
CA SER A 38 2.77 -0.21 5.96
C SER A 38 3.83 0.78 5.45
N ILE A 39 4.51 0.44 4.35
CA ILE A 39 5.51 1.29 3.66
C ILE A 39 4.98 1.68 2.26
N LEU A 40 3.69 1.97 2.10
CA LEU A 40 3.42 3.08 1.20
C LEU A 40 3.81 4.32 2.02
N PRO A 41 4.89 5.04 1.69
CA PRO A 41 5.00 6.38 2.22
C PRO A 41 3.69 7.07 1.79
N LEU A 42 2.87 7.47 2.76
CA LEU A 42 1.91 8.54 2.50
C LEU A 42 2.76 9.62 1.86
N ALA A 43 2.53 9.93 0.59
CA ALA A 43 3.23 11.03 -0.04
C ALA A 43 3.09 12.19 0.94
N ASP A 44 4.22 12.71 1.43
CA ASP A 44 4.19 13.99 2.12
C ASP A 44 3.50 14.90 1.12
N ASP A 45 2.28 15.37 1.45
CA ASP A 45 1.52 16.23 0.56
C ASP A 45 2.49 17.35 0.16
N GLU A 46 3.01 17.28 -1.07
CA GLU A 46 3.95 18.26 -1.56
C GLU A 46 3.14 19.54 -1.63
N VAL A 47 3.25 20.34 -0.57
CA VAL A 47 2.70 21.69 -0.49
C VAL A 47 3.12 22.34 -1.80
N PRO A 48 2.17 22.73 -2.68
CA PRO A 48 2.51 23.24 -3.99
C PRO A 48 3.44 24.44 -3.79
N LYS A 49 4.72 24.25 -4.10
CA LYS A 49 5.69 25.33 -4.01
C LYS A 49 5.27 26.34 -5.08
N PRO A 50 4.95 27.58 -4.72
CA PRO A 50 4.60 28.57 -5.73
C PRO A 50 5.84 28.74 -6.61
N ASP A 51 5.71 28.37 -7.88
CA ASP A 51 6.74 28.53 -8.90
C ASP A 51 6.95 30.04 -9.10
N ASN A 52 7.90 30.60 -8.37
CA ASN A 52 8.34 31.99 -8.50
C ASN A 52 9.20 32.16 -9.77
N ARG A 53 8.73 31.67 -10.90
CA ARG A 53 9.27 31.94 -12.24
C ARG A 53 8.26 32.73 -13.07
N MET A 54 7.75 33.80 -12.48
CA MET A 54 7.02 34.81 -13.23
C MET A 54 7.18 36.17 -12.56
N LYS A 55 8.33 36.80 -12.82
CA LYS A 55 8.71 38.22 -12.73
C LYS A 55 10.23 38.21 -12.94
N GLU A 56 10.79 38.84 -13.95
CA GLU A 56 10.72 40.28 -14.18
C GLU A 56 11.35 40.52 -15.56
N VAL A 57 10.54 40.88 -16.56
CA VAL A 57 11.05 41.56 -17.75
C VAL A 57 10.69 43.01 -17.51
N ASP A 58 11.68 43.80 -17.15
CA ASP A 58 11.55 45.24 -16.93
C ASP A 58 12.89 45.91 -17.33
N PRO A 59 12.91 47.21 -17.62
CA PRO A 59 12.99 47.71 -18.99
C PRO A 59 14.27 48.52 -19.28
N VAL A 60 14.56 48.70 -20.58
CA VAL A 60 15.36 49.77 -21.23
C VAL A 60 16.37 50.55 -20.36
N ASN A 61 17.67 50.34 -20.62
CA ASN A 61 18.74 51.34 -20.51
C ASN A 61 19.98 50.76 -21.24
N GLY A 62 20.67 51.36 -22.22
CA GLY A 62 20.69 52.74 -22.68
C GLY A 62 22.12 53.29 -22.57
N ASP A 63 23.10 52.74 -23.29
CA ASP A 63 24.44 53.32 -23.39
C ASP A 63 25.27 52.81 -24.59
N ASP A 64 25.33 53.69 -25.59
CA ASP A 64 26.44 53.99 -26.49
C ASP A 64 27.84 53.51 -26.02
N LYS A 65 28.58 52.81 -26.90
CA LYS A 65 29.95 53.15 -27.36
C LYS A 65 30.59 52.07 -28.26
N LEU A 66 30.92 52.51 -29.47
CA LEU A 66 32.20 52.38 -30.19
C LEU A 66 32.85 50.99 -30.32
N ASP A 67 32.78 50.40 -31.52
CA ASP A 67 33.91 50.36 -32.48
C ASP A 67 33.44 49.92 -33.89
#